data_AF-K2B0F4-F1
#
_entry.id   AF-K2B0F4-F1
#
_cell.length_a   1.000
_cell.length_b   1.000
_cell.length_c   1.000
_cell.angle_alpha   90.00
_cell.angle_beta   90.00
_cell.angle_gamma   90.00
#
_symmetry.space_group_name_H-M   'P 1'
#
loop_
_entity.id
_entity.type
_entity.pdbx_description
1 polymer ?
#
loop_
_entity_poly.entity_id
_entity_poly.type
_entity_poly.pdbx_seq_one_letter_code
_entity_poly.pdbx_strand_id
1 'polypeptide(L)' 'MVVSLIEKQKYPEPFAYGDEFDSIDQLMIVVTDREERGLQLYGHAVCWIEGERVGARVGYNGDIMVGAHCENI' A
#
# COMPACT_ATOMS: atom_id res chain seq x y z
N MET A 1 -27.04 -7.79 19.28
CA MET A 1 -25.61 -7.92 18.97
C MET A 1 -25.49 -8.23 17.48
N VAL A 2 -25.24 -7.23 16.65
CA VAL A 2 -25.21 -7.39 15.19
C VAL A 2 -23.78 -7.73 14.81
N VAL A 3 -23.48 -9.02 14.69
CA VAL A 3 -22.25 -9.49 14.06
C VAL A 3 -22.46 -9.34 12.55
N SER A 4 -22.08 -8.19 12.01
CA SER A 4 -22.05 -7.99 10.58
C SER A 4 -20.93 -8.87 10.02
N LEU A 5 -21.30 -9.96 9.37
CA LEU A 5 -20.43 -10.77 8.53
C LEU A 5 -19.91 -9.86 7.41
N ILE A 6 -18.74 -9.28 7.61
CA ILE A 6 -17.99 -8.62 6.54
C ILE A 6 -17.79 -9.71 5.48
N GLU A 7 -18.52 -9.59 4.38
CA GLU A 7 -18.32 -10.39 3.17
C GLU A 7 -16.84 -10.36 2.85
N LYS A 8 -16.17 -11.51 2.96
CA LYS A 8 -14.82 -11.70 2.43
C LYS A 8 -14.94 -11.56 0.92
N GLN A 9 -14.80 -10.34 0.42
CA GLN A 9 -14.60 -10.10 -1.00
C GLN A 9 -13.42 -10.97 -1.43
N LYS A 10 -13.71 -11.94 -2.30
CA LYS A 10 -12.70 -12.71 -3.02
C LYS A 10 -12.03 -11.75 -3.99
N TYR A 11 -10.92 -11.14 -3.59
CA TYR A 11 -10.06 -10.46 -4.54
C TYR A 11 -9.36 -11.52 -5.39
N PRO A 12 -9.56 -11.54 -6.72
CA PRO A 12 -8.77 -12.41 -7.59
C PRO A 12 -7.33 -11.90 -7.61
N GLU A 13 -6.35 -12.76 -7.34
CA GLU A 13 -4.93 -12.43 -7.59
C GLU A 13 -4.74 -12.18 -9.09
N PRO A 14 -4.42 -10.94 -9.51
CA PRO A 14 -3.05 -10.63 -9.92
C PRO A 14 -2.71 -9.15 -9.64
N PHE A 15 -2.16 -8.81 -8.47
CA PHE A 15 -1.96 -7.40 -8.12
C PHE A 15 -0.64 -7.13 -7.40
N ALA A 16 0.41 -6.86 -8.19
CA ALA A 16 1.63 -6.23 -7.70
C ALA A 16 1.48 -4.69 -7.51
N TYR A 17 0.27 -4.14 -7.71
CA TYR A 17 -0.05 -2.70 -7.72
C TYR A 17 -1.41 -2.41 -7.05
N GLY A 18 -1.68 -3.09 -5.93
CA GLY A 18 -3.05 -3.29 -5.42
C GLY A 18 -3.76 -2.09 -4.79
N ASP A 19 -3.05 -1.05 -4.34
CA ASP A 19 -3.64 0.21 -3.87
C ASP A 19 -2.60 1.30 -4.13
N GLU A 20 -2.98 2.32 -4.90
CA GLU A 20 -2.17 3.53 -5.13
C GLU A 20 -2.56 4.57 -4.10
N PHE A 21 -1.62 4.94 -3.23
CA PHE A 21 -1.81 5.98 -2.23
C PHE A 21 -1.17 7.30 -2.67
N ASP A 22 -1.85 8.41 -2.36
CA ASP A 22 -1.34 9.76 -2.64
C ASP A 22 -0.32 10.23 -1.59
N SER A 23 -0.07 9.45 -0.55
CA SER A 23 0.95 9.71 0.46
C SER A 23 1.57 8.44 1.06
N ILE A 24 2.82 8.56 1.51
CA ILE A 24 3.53 7.48 2.22
C ILE A 24 2.85 7.19 3.56
N ASP A 25 2.31 8.20 4.24
CA ASP A 25 1.62 8.01 5.52
C ASP A 25 0.36 7.14 5.39
N GLN A 26 -0.43 7.32 4.33
CA GLN A 26 -1.59 6.48 4.05
C GLN A 26 -1.17 5.03 3.80
N LEU A 27 -0.11 4.84 3.00
CA LEU A 27 0.47 3.52 2.77
C LEU A 27 0.88 2.86 4.10
N MET A 28 1.61 3.57 4.96
CA MET A 28 2.05 3.04 6.27
C MET A 28 0.88 2.65 7.16
N ILE A 29 -0.17 3.49 7.25
CA ILE A 29 -1.36 3.20 8.06
C ILE A 29 -2.03 1.91 7.58
N VAL A 30 -2.22 1.75 6.27
CA VAL A 30 -2.87 0.57 5.71
C VAL A 30 -2.01 -0.67 5.89
N VAL A 31 -0.69 -0.58 5.65
CA VAL A 31 0.23 -1.70 5.84
C VAL A 31 0.24 -2.16 7.30
N THR A 32 0.23 -1.21 8.25
CA THR A 32 0.20 -1.51 9.69
C THR A 32 -1.11 -2.20 10.09
N ASP A 33 -2.28 -1.71 9.64
CA ASP A 33 -3.57 -2.39 9.91
C ASP A 33 -3.57 -3.83 9.38
N ARG A 34 -2.99 -4.03 8.20
CA ARG A 34 -2.89 -5.36 7.58
C ARG A 34 -1.97 -6.27 8.38
N GLU A 35 -0.84 -5.77 8.85
CA GLU A 35 0.09 -6.51 9.71
C GLU A 35 -0.59 -6.95 11.01
N GLU A 36 -1.28 -6.02 11.70
CA GLU A 36 -2.00 -6.31 12.95
C GLU A 36 -3.10 -7.37 12.76
N ARG A 37 -3.70 -7.42 11.57
CA ARG A 37 -4.74 -8.39 11.20
C ARG A 37 -4.19 -9.70 10.64
N GLY A 38 -2.87 -9.85 10.53
CA GLY A 38 -2.22 -11.01 9.95
C GLY A 38 -2.55 -11.21 8.46
N LEU A 39 -2.80 -10.11 7.75
CA LEU A 39 -3.11 -10.09 6.32
C LEU A 39 -1.82 -9.93 5.50
N GLN A 40 -1.87 -10.33 4.24
CA GLN A 40 -0.76 -10.15 3.31
C GLN A 40 -0.42 -8.66 3.14
N LEU A 41 0.84 -8.29 3.28
CA LEU A 41 1.32 -6.92 3.13
C LEU A 41 1.54 -6.59 1.65
N TYR A 42 0.98 -5.47 1.19
CA TYR A 42 1.18 -4.93 -0.15
C TYR A 42 0.78 -3.45 -0.17
N GLY A 43 1.18 -2.74 -1.21
CA GLY A 43 0.77 -1.36 -1.49
C GLY A 43 1.86 -0.56 -2.18
N HIS A 44 1.46 0.50 -2.88
CA HIS A 44 2.37 1.48 -3.44
C HIS A 44 1.84 2.89 -3.25
N ALA A 45 2.71 3.86 -3.04
CA ALA A 45 2.34 5.27 -3.00
C ALA A 45 3.10 6.03 -4.08
N VAL A 46 2.44 6.99 -4.72
CA VAL A 46 3.10 7.96 -5.61
C VAL A 46 2.69 9.33 -5.11
N CYS A 47 3.66 10.09 -4.61
CA CYS A 47 3.40 11.38 -3.96
C CYS A 47 4.48 12.40 -4.29
N TRP A 48 4.28 13.64 -3.87
CA TRP A 48 5.26 14.71 -4.02
C TRP A 48 5.82 15.10 -2.66
N ILE A 49 7.14 15.04 -2.51
CA ILE A 49 7.86 15.42 -1.29
C ILE A 49 8.90 16.46 -1.69
N GLU A 50 8.84 17.63 -1.06
CA GLU A 50 9.77 18.76 -1.34
C GLU A 50 9.85 19.17 -2.82
N GLY A 51 8.79 18.95 -3.59
CA GLY A 51 8.74 19.25 -5.03
C GLY A 51 9.33 18.17 -5.93
N GLU A 52 9.81 17.06 -5.36
CA GLU A 52 10.21 15.87 -6.11
C GLU A 52 9.09 14.82 -6.06
N ARG A 53 8.90 14.11 -7.18
CA ARG A 53 7.96 12.99 -7.23
C ARG A 53 8.64 11.76 -6.66
N VAL A 54 8.00 11.14 -5.68
CA VAL A 54 8.52 10.01 -4.91
C VAL A 54 7.54 8.84 -5.02
N GLY A 55 8.11 7.65 -5.20
CA GLY A 55 7.39 6.38 -5.17
C GLY A 55 7.75 5.60 -3.91
N ALA A 56 6.76 5.01 -3.25
CA ALA A 56 6.98 4.04 -2.19
C ALA A 56 6.33 2.70 -2.56
N ARG A 57 6.97 1.59 -2.20
CA ARG A 57 6.44 0.24 -2.45
C ARG A 57 6.72 -0.67 -1.26
N VAL A 58 5.74 -1.51 -0.94
CA VAL A 58 5.89 -2.58 0.06
C VAL A 58 6.59 -3.77 -0.57
N GLY A 59 7.72 -4.16 0.01
CA GLY A 59 8.50 -5.34 -0.29
C GLY A 59 7.83 -6.61 0.25
N TYR A 60 8.32 -7.76 -0.19
CA TYR A 60 7.77 -9.06 0.19
C TYR A 60 7.89 -9.35 1.70
N ASN A 61 8.87 -8.75 2.37
CA ASN A 61 9.08 -8.91 3.81
C ASN A 61 8.32 -7.87 4.64
N GLY A 62 7.48 -7.03 4.03
CA GLY A 62 6.79 -5.93 4.69
C GLY A 62 7.60 -4.64 4.81
N ASP A 63 8.83 -4.63 4.30
CA ASP A 63 9.67 -3.44 4.22
C ASP A 63 9.09 -2.40 3.24
N ILE A 64 9.10 -1.12 3.59
CA ILE A 64 8.65 -0.05 2.68
C ILE A 64 9.89 0.59 2.06
N MET A 65 10.05 0.38 0.76
CA MET A 65 11.12 1.00 -0.03
C MET A 65 10.59 2.31 -0.63
N VAL A 66 11.28 3.42 -0.34
CA VAL A 66 10.97 4.75 -0.87
C VAL A 66 12.09 5.16 -1.82
N GLY A 67 11.73 5.62 -3.03
CA GLY A 67 12.68 6.05 -4.05
C GLY A 67 12.16 7.22 -4.87
N ALA A 68 13.07 8.02 -5.42
CA ALA A 68 12.72 9.06 -6.37
C ALA A 68 12.03 8.42 -7.60
N HIS A 69 10.82 8.88 -7.91
CA HIS A 69 10.04 8.38 -9.03
C HIS A 69 10.45 9.15 -10.29
N CYS A 70 11.47 8.65 -10.97
CA CYS A 70 11.84 9.14 -12.29
C CYS A 70 10.89 8.54 -13.34
N GLU A 71 9.82 9.25 -13.70
CA GLU A 71 9.21 9.00 -15.00
C GLU A 71 10.10 9.64 -16.07
N ASN A 72 10.52 8.83 -17.04
CA ASN A 72 11.08 9.33 -18.30
C ASN A 72 10.04 10.27 -18.92
N ILE A 73 10.31 11.57 -18.91
CA ILE A 73 9.57 12.59 -19.66
C ILE A 73 9.93 12.49 -21.14
#